data_AF-A0A7G5YW31-F1
#
_entry.id   AF-A0A7G5YW31-F1
#
_cell.length_a   1.000
_cell.length_b   1.000
_cell.length_c   1.000
_cell.angle_alpha   90.00
_cell.angle_beta   90.00
_cell.angle_gamma   90.00
#
_symmetry.space_group_name_H-M   'P 1'
#
loop_
_entity.id
_entity.type
_entity.pdbx_description
1 polymer ?
#
loop_
_entity_poly.entity_id
_entity_poly.type
_entity_poly.pdbx_seq_one_letter_code
_entity_poly.pdbx_strand_id
1 'polypeptide(L)'
;MGYDRFVAQGGDWGAIVTEQIGVQAPPGLLSIHANMPSAVPAEVASALHSGNGPPAELSSEERQAFERISFFFAHGVSYAQLMANHPQTLYGLADSPVGLAAWFIDHDLRSYRLIARVFADEHEGLTRDDILDNITLTWLTNSAISGARLYRENKLPFFAPMGVKVPVAITAFPDELYQCPQSWAERAYPNLIHYNQVEKGGHFAAWEQPAILTQKLRAAFRSLR
;
A
#
# COMPACT_ATOMS: atom_id res chain seq x y z
N MET A 1 18.18 -0.22 -19.97
CA MET A 1 18.56 -1.16 -18.90
C MET A 1 18.91 -2.57 -19.44
N GLY A 2 18.41 -2.99 -20.61
CA GLY A 2 18.85 -4.26 -21.22
C GLY A 2 18.29 -5.52 -20.54
N TYR A 3 17.18 -5.42 -19.81
CA TYR A 3 16.52 -6.55 -19.18
C TYR A 3 15.44 -7.12 -20.10
N ASP A 4 15.69 -8.29 -20.68
CA ASP A 4 14.73 -9.01 -21.54
C ASP A 4 13.70 -9.82 -20.74
N ARG A 5 13.98 -10.05 -19.46
CA ARG A 5 13.11 -10.75 -18.50
C ARG A 5 13.19 -10.03 -17.17
N PHE A 6 12.04 -9.64 -16.61
CA PHE A 6 11.98 -8.91 -15.35
C PHE A 6 10.70 -9.22 -14.57
N VAL A 7 10.73 -8.91 -13.28
CA VAL A 7 9.56 -8.89 -12.40
C VAL A 7 9.39 -7.47 -11.85
N ALA A 8 8.18 -7.10 -11.47
CA ALA A 8 7.89 -5.82 -10.81
C ALA A 8 7.35 -6.05 -9.39
N GLN A 9 7.62 -5.12 -8.48
CA GLN A 9 7.23 -5.22 -7.08
C GLN A 9 6.76 -3.85 -6.57
N GLY A 10 5.68 -3.81 -5.80
CA GLY A 10 5.24 -2.58 -5.17
C GLY A 10 4.30 -2.73 -3.97
N GLY A 11 4.41 -1.76 -3.06
CA GLY A 11 3.43 -1.40 -2.03
C GLY A 11 2.94 0.04 -2.27
N ASP A 12 1.88 0.48 -1.59
CA ASP A 12 1.32 1.82 -1.72
C ASP A 12 1.14 2.26 -3.20
N TRP A 13 1.55 3.47 -3.60
CA TRP A 13 1.55 3.91 -4.99
C TRP A 13 2.36 2.99 -5.93
N GLY A 14 3.42 2.38 -5.42
CA GLY A 14 4.19 1.38 -6.14
C GLY A 14 3.37 0.15 -6.51
N ALA A 15 2.41 -0.26 -5.68
CA ALA A 15 1.49 -1.36 -5.99
C ALA A 15 0.55 -0.97 -7.15
N ILE A 16 -0.02 0.23 -7.12
CA ILE A 16 -0.87 0.75 -8.20
C ILE A 16 -0.11 0.76 -9.53
N VAL A 17 1.12 1.30 -9.54
CA VAL A 17 1.98 1.33 -10.72
C VAL A 17 2.35 -0.08 -11.17
N THR A 18 2.71 -0.96 -10.24
CA THR A 18 3.10 -2.35 -10.53
C THR A 18 1.95 -3.16 -11.12
N GLU A 19 0.74 -2.98 -10.62
CA GLU A 19 -0.45 -3.62 -11.18
C GLU A 19 -0.81 -3.04 -12.54
N GLN A 20 -0.64 -1.74 -12.78
CA GLN A 20 -0.78 -1.16 -14.13
C GLN A 20 0.25 -1.73 -15.11
N ILE A 21 1.49 -1.97 -14.68
CA ILE A 21 2.48 -2.71 -15.46
C ILE A 21 1.97 -4.14 -15.74
N GLY A 22 1.36 -4.81 -14.75
CA GLY A 22 0.74 -6.12 -14.91
C GLY A 22 -0.46 -6.17 -15.85
N VAL A 23 -1.27 -5.10 -15.90
CA VAL A 23 -2.38 -4.94 -16.86
C VAL A 23 -1.85 -4.76 -18.27
N GLN A 24 -0.82 -3.91 -18.44
CA GLN A 24 -0.19 -3.67 -19.75
C GLN A 24 0.56 -4.90 -20.27
N ALA A 25 1.07 -5.74 -19.37
CA ALA A 25 1.79 -6.97 -19.67
C ALA A 25 2.89 -6.78 -20.74
N PRO A 26 3.82 -5.82 -20.57
CA PRO A 26 4.86 -5.56 -21.55
C PRO A 26 5.73 -6.82 -21.79
N PRO A 27 6.29 -6.99 -23.00
CA PRO A 27 7.21 -8.08 -23.29
C PRO A 27 8.34 -8.16 -22.24
N GLY A 28 8.63 -9.37 -21.77
CA GLY A 28 9.64 -9.62 -20.76
C GLY A 28 9.15 -9.57 -19.31
N LEU A 29 7.95 -9.05 -19.03
CA LEU A 29 7.36 -9.13 -17.69
C LEU A 29 6.98 -10.58 -17.37
N LEU A 30 7.66 -11.17 -16.38
CA LEU A 30 7.41 -12.54 -15.94
C LEU A 30 6.30 -12.62 -14.90
N SER A 31 6.25 -11.66 -13.98
CA SER A 31 5.30 -11.61 -12.87
C SER A 31 5.38 -10.28 -12.14
N ILE A 32 4.32 -9.97 -11.38
CA ILE A 32 4.30 -8.87 -10.41
C ILE A 32 4.18 -9.40 -8.98
N HIS A 33 4.68 -8.63 -8.01
CA HIS A 33 4.41 -8.81 -6.59
C HIS A 33 3.80 -7.56 -5.96
N ALA A 34 2.76 -7.74 -5.17
CA ALA A 34 2.14 -6.65 -4.41
C ALA A 34 2.07 -6.97 -2.91
N ASN A 35 2.39 -5.97 -2.07
CA ASN A 35 2.13 -6.01 -0.63
C ASN A 35 0.98 -5.09 -0.19
N MET A 36 0.36 -4.37 -1.13
CA MET A 36 -0.92 -3.67 -0.96
C MET A 36 -1.79 -3.94 -2.21
N PRO A 37 -2.27 -5.18 -2.41
CA PRO A 37 -2.92 -5.58 -3.65
C PRO A 37 -4.30 -4.95 -3.81
N SER A 38 -4.67 -4.60 -5.04
CA SER A 38 -6.01 -4.12 -5.39
C SER A 38 -6.98 -5.30 -5.53
N ALA A 39 -7.47 -5.83 -4.40
CA ALA A 39 -8.22 -7.08 -4.37
C ALA A 39 -9.66 -6.97 -3.84
N VAL A 40 -10.14 -5.77 -3.52
CA VAL A 40 -11.46 -5.57 -2.88
C VAL A 40 -12.60 -5.91 -3.85
N PRO A 41 -13.46 -6.91 -3.54
CA PRO A 41 -14.56 -7.28 -4.42
C PRO A 41 -15.58 -6.15 -4.65
N ALA A 42 -16.24 -6.16 -5.80
CA ALA A 42 -17.17 -5.11 -6.19
C ALA A 42 -18.35 -4.96 -5.21
N GLU A 43 -18.88 -6.06 -4.68
CA GLU A 43 -19.96 -6.06 -3.70
C GLU A 43 -19.52 -5.47 -2.34
N VAL A 44 -18.27 -5.70 -1.95
CA VAL A 44 -17.67 -5.11 -0.74
C VAL A 44 -17.46 -3.61 -0.96
N ALA A 45 -16.89 -3.21 -2.11
CA ALA A 45 -16.72 -1.81 -2.47
C ALA A 45 -18.04 -1.05 -2.52
N SER A 46 -19.10 -1.65 -3.08
CA SER A 46 -20.44 -1.06 -3.10
C SER A 46 -20.99 -0.87 -1.69
N ALA A 47 -20.83 -1.86 -0.81
CA ALA A 47 -21.31 -1.77 0.58
C ALA A 47 -20.55 -0.71 1.40
N LEU A 48 -19.23 -0.57 1.18
CA LEU A 48 -18.41 0.48 1.77
C LEU A 48 -18.86 1.87 1.32
N HIS A 49 -19.18 2.03 0.02
CA HIS A 49 -19.62 3.32 -0.52
C HIS A 49 -21.01 3.73 -0.04
N SER A 50 -21.94 2.77 0.10
CA SER A 50 -23.32 3.05 0.50
C SER A 50 -23.52 3.13 2.01
N GLY A 51 -22.54 2.70 2.83
CA GLY A 51 -22.66 2.66 4.29
C GLY A 51 -23.60 1.56 4.81
N ASN A 52 -23.95 0.57 4.00
CA ASN A 52 -24.93 -0.47 4.33
C ASN A 52 -24.41 -1.57 5.29
N GLY A 53 -23.21 -1.40 5.84
CA GLY A 53 -22.52 -2.42 6.65
C GLY A 53 -21.94 -3.57 5.79
N PRO A 54 -21.27 -4.55 6.42
CA PRO A 54 -20.63 -5.65 5.71
C PRO A 54 -21.67 -6.58 5.05
N PRO A 55 -21.40 -7.10 3.84
CA PRO A 55 -22.18 -8.18 3.24
C PRO A 55 -22.35 -9.37 4.20
N ALA A 56 -23.49 -10.06 4.12
CA ALA A 56 -23.85 -11.11 5.08
C ALA A 56 -22.92 -12.34 5.02
N GLU A 57 -22.36 -12.64 3.85
CA GLU A 57 -21.60 -13.87 3.58
C GLU A 57 -20.08 -13.73 3.78
N LEU A 58 -19.59 -12.62 4.37
CA LEU A 58 -18.16 -12.46 4.61
C LEU A 58 -17.65 -13.43 5.69
N SER A 59 -16.52 -14.08 5.40
CA SER A 59 -15.74 -14.82 6.41
C SER A 59 -15.23 -13.88 7.52
N SER A 60 -14.67 -14.42 8.59
CA SER A 60 -14.08 -13.61 9.67
C SER A 60 -12.94 -12.72 9.17
N GLU A 61 -12.09 -13.23 8.28
CA GLU A 61 -10.97 -12.48 7.70
C GLU A 61 -11.47 -11.38 6.76
N GLU A 62 -12.46 -11.70 5.93
CA GLU A 62 -13.07 -10.74 4.99
C GLU A 62 -13.84 -9.64 5.73
N ARG A 63 -14.52 -9.99 6.82
CA ARG A 63 -15.19 -9.02 7.70
C ARG A 63 -14.17 -8.10 8.37
N GLN A 64 -13.05 -8.64 8.87
CA GLN A 64 -11.99 -7.82 9.43
C GLN A 64 -11.39 -6.87 8.38
N ALA A 65 -11.17 -7.35 7.16
CA ALA A 65 -10.70 -6.51 6.06
C ALA A 65 -11.72 -5.41 5.71
N PHE A 66 -13.02 -5.75 5.62
CA PHE A 66 -14.09 -4.77 5.43
C PHE A 66 -14.09 -3.68 6.50
N GLU A 67 -14.04 -4.07 7.78
CA GLU A 67 -14.06 -3.14 8.91
C GLU A 67 -12.85 -2.21 8.90
N ARG A 68 -11.66 -2.72 8.53
CA ARG A 68 -10.44 -1.92 8.40
C ARG A 68 -10.53 -0.91 7.27
N ILE A 69 -11.04 -1.31 6.10
CA ILE A 69 -11.22 -0.41 4.96
C ILE A 69 -12.29 0.65 5.29
N SER A 70 -13.39 0.24 5.91
CA SER A 70 -14.44 1.14 6.40
C SER A 70 -13.89 2.19 7.36
N PHE A 71 -13.10 1.75 8.35
CA PHE A 71 -12.43 2.65 9.28
C PHE A 71 -11.48 3.63 8.58
N PHE A 72 -10.69 3.15 7.61
CA PHE A 72 -9.77 3.99 6.83
C PHE A 72 -10.52 5.06 6.03
N PHE A 73 -11.62 4.72 5.34
CA PHE A 73 -12.40 5.73 4.61
C PHE A 73 -13.10 6.73 5.54
N ALA A 74 -13.49 6.31 6.74
CA ALA A 74 -14.13 7.19 7.71
C ALA A 74 -13.15 8.13 8.42
N HIS A 75 -11.90 7.71 8.66
CA HIS A 75 -10.97 8.43 9.55
C HIS A 75 -9.57 8.69 8.99
N GLY A 76 -9.08 7.87 8.04
CA GLY A 76 -7.68 7.88 7.59
C GLY A 76 -7.44 8.45 6.18
N VAL A 77 -8.48 8.64 5.37
CA VAL A 77 -8.31 9.03 3.96
C VAL A 77 -8.18 10.55 3.73
N SER A 78 -8.32 11.37 4.77
CA SER A 78 -8.41 12.83 4.66
C SER A 78 -7.17 13.48 4.03
N TYR A 79 -5.98 12.98 4.33
CA TYR A 79 -4.73 13.48 3.73
C TYR A 79 -4.75 13.30 2.20
N ALA A 80 -5.18 12.12 1.73
CA ALA A 80 -5.27 11.77 0.32
C ALA A 80 -6.34 12.62 -0.40
N GLN A 81 -7.47 12.90 0.26
CA GLN A 81 -8.52 13.77 -0.28
C GLN A 81 -8.02 15.21 -0.48
N LEU A 82 -7.26 15.74 0.48
CA LEU A 82 -6.69 17.08 0.36
C LEU A 82 -5.62 17.14 -0.75
N MET A 83 -4.75 16.14 -0.83
CA MET A 83 -3.74 16.01 -1.89
C MET A 83 -4.37 15.82 -3.28
N ALA A 84 -5.49 15.11 -3.40
CA ALA A 84 -6.20 14.94 -4.67
C ALA A 84 -6.88 16.24 -5.14
N ASN A 85 -7.58 16.93 -4.23
CA ASN A 85 -8.41 18.09 -4.58
C ASN A 85 -7.61 19.38 -4.71
N HIS A 86 -6.66 19.63 -3.79
CA HIS A 86 -5.93 20.89 -3.67
C HIS A 86 -4.44 20.70 -3.34
N PRO A 87 -3.68 19.91 -4.11
CA PRO A 87 -2.28 19.62 -3.78
C PRO A 87 -1.42 20.88 -3.70
N GLN A 88 -1.72 21.88 -4.53
CA GLN A 88 -0.92 23.11 -4.59
C GLN A 88 -1.09 24.00 -3.36
N THR A 89 -2.24 23.94 -2.68
CA THR A 89 -2.54 24.75 -1.49
C THR A 89 -1.73 24.29 -0.27
N LEU A 90 -1.15 23.09 -0.32
CA LEU A 90 -0.34 22.50 0.76
C LEU A 90 1.05 23.14 0.93
N TYR A 91 1.31 24.35 0.40
CA TYR A 91 2.62 25.01 0.49
C TYR A 91 3.19 25.12 1.90
N GLY A 92 2.36 25.08 2.95
CA GLY A 92 2.83 24.98 4.33
C GLY A 92 3.77 23.79 4.59
N LEU A 93 3.63 22.68 3.85
CA LEU A 93 4.53 21.53 3.91
C LEU A 93 5.92 21.82 3.30
N ALA A 94 6.02 22.77 2.38
CA ALA A 94 7.28 23.22 1.79
C ALA A 94 7.93 24.37 2.56
N ASP A 95 7.16 25.09 3.38
CA ASP A 95 7.62 26.24 4.16
C ASP A 95 8.04 25.87 5.59
N SER A 96 7.43 24.82 6.16
CA SER A 96 7.66 24.41 7.55
C SER A 96 8.14 22.95 7.65
N PRO A 97 9.38 22.69 8.07
CA PRO A 97 9.85 21.31 8.29
C PRO A 97 9.09 20.61 9.42
N VAL A 98 8.61 21.36 10.42
CA VAL A 98 7.73 20.83 11.47
C VAL A 98 6.36 20.48 10.89
N GLY A 99 5.82 21.29 9.99
CA GLY A 99 4.58 21.01 9.28
C GLY A 99 4.68 19.76 8.41
N LEU A 100 5.79 19.61 7.67
CA LEU A 100 6.07 18.40 6.90
C LEU A 100 6.19 17.15 7.79
N ALA A 101 6.93 17.26 8.88
CA ALA A 101 7.10 16.15 9.83
C ALA A 101 5.75 15.70 10.41
N ALA A 102 4.90 16.64 10.85
CA ALA A 102 3.58 16.31 11.38
C ALA A 102 2.71 15.61 10.33
N TRP A 103 2.75 16.08 9.07
CA TRP A 103 2.02 15.47 7.96
C TRP A 103 2.45 14.03 7.67
N PHE A 104 3.75 13.75 7.76
CA PHE A 104 4.30 12.40 7.52
C PHE A 104 4.03 11.45 8.68
N ILE A 105 4.03 11.94 9.93
CA ILE A 105 3.88 11.11 11.12
C ILE A 105 2.42 10.67 11.33
N ASP A 106 1.44 11.52 11.00
CA ASP A 106 0.02 11.31 11.34
C ASP A 106 -0.90 11.07 10.10
N HIS A 107 -0.37 10.45 9.04
CA HIS A 107 -1.14 10.25 7.80
C HIS A 107 -2.19 9.12 7.90
N ASP A 108 -1.95 8.08 8.71
CA ASP A 108 -2.95 7.08 9.08
C ASP A 108 -2.71 6.51 10.48
N LEU A 109 -3.75 5.92 11.08
CA LEU A 109 -3.73 5.49 12.48
C LEU A 109 -2.70 4.39 12.79
N ARG A 110 -2.51 3.40 11.91
CA ARG A 110 -1.60 2.28 12.20
C ARG A 110 -0.15 2.69 11.98
N SER A 111 0.13 3.43 10.91
CA SER A 111 1.43 4.04 10.69
C SER A 111 1.79 5.01 11.81
N TYR A 112 0.85 5.87 12.25
CA TYR A 112 1.06 6.75 13.39
C TYR A 112 1.41 5.96 14.65
N ARG A 113 0.67 4.90 14.97
CA ARG A 113 0.94 4.06 16.15
C ARG A 113 2.32 3.42 16.11
N LEU A 114 2.75 2.92 14.95
CA LEU A 114 4.11 2.40 14.75
C LEU A 114 5.15 3.51 15.00
N ILE A 115 5.01 4.64 14.33
CA ILE A 115 5.95 5.77 14.44
C ILE A 115 5.99 6.28 15.88
N ALA A 116 4.85 6.44 16.55
CA ALA A 116 4.79 6.88 17.95
C ALA A 116 5.55 5.93 18.89
N ARG A 117 5.45 4.61 18.70
CA ARG A 117 6.23 3.63 19.47
C ARG A 117 7.74 3.74 19.18
N VAL A 118 8.13 3.92 17.92
CA VAL A 118 9.54 4.18 17.54
C VAL A 118 10.06 5.45 18.22
N PHE A 119 9.26 6.51 18.29
CA PHE A 119 9.59 7.74 19.02
C PHE A 119 9.54 7.57 20.55
N ALA A 120 8.94 6.51 21.07
CA ALA A 120 8.98 6.13 22.48
C ALA A 120 10.13 5.15 22.83
N ASP A 121 11.11 4.99 21.92
CA ASP A 121 12.25 4.07 22.05
C ASP A 121 11.86 2.57 22.02
N GLU A 122 10.70 2.22 21.47
CA GLU A 122 10.35 0.83 21.17
C GLU A 122 10.92 0.41 19.81
N HIS A 123 11.33 -0.86 19.69
CA HIS A 123 11.96 -1.39 18.48
C HIS A 123 11.00 -2.26 17.67
N GLU A 124 10.51 -1.75 16.53
CA GLU A 124 9.63 -2.47 15.62
C GLU A 124 10.18 -2.63 14.19
N GLY A 125 11.49 -2.50 14.04
CA GLY A 125 12.19 -2.60 12.75
C GLY A 125 12.62 -1.24 12.18
N LEU A 126 12.20 -0.15 12.82
CA LEU A 126 12.57 1.22 12.50
C LEU A 126 13.19 1.92 13.71
N THR A 127 13.98 2.94 13.45
CA THR A 127 14.55 3.88 14.42
C THR A 127 13.98 5.28 14.20
N ARG A 128 14.19 6.18 15.16
CA ARG A 128 13.81 7.60 15.00
C ARG A 128 14.52 8.23 13.80
N ASP A 129 15.80 7.89 13.61
CA ASP A 129 16.61 8.41 12.51
C ASP A 129 16.07 7.96 11.15
N ASP A 130 15.58 6.73 11.03
CA ASP A 130 14.91 6.28 9.80
C ASP A 130 13.75 7.24 9.45
N ILE A 131 12.86 7.52 10.40
CA ILE A 131 11.70 8.41 10.16
C ILE A 131 12.17 9.83 9.80
N LEU A 132 13.15 10.35 10.53
CA LEU A 132 13.70 11.69 10.29
C LEU A 132 14.43 11.79 8.96
N ASP A 133 15.10 10.73 8.51
CA ASP A 133 15.80 10.68 7.22
C ASP A 133 14.80 10.75 6.07
N ASN A 134 13.67 10.03 6.14
CA ASN A 134 12.62 10.11 5.12
C ASN A 134 11.98 11.51 5.03
N ILE A 135 11.72 12.13 6.18
CA ILE A 135 11.22 13.52 6.26
C ILE A 135 12.26 14.50 5.72
N THR A 136 13.53 14.34 6.11
CA THR A 136 14.64 15.20 5.71
C THR A 136 14.90 15.10 4.22
N LEU A 137 14.86 13.90 3.65
CA LEU A 137 14.98 13.68 2.21
C LEU A 137 13.86 14.43 1.46
N THR A 138 12.61 14.32 1.92
CA THR A 138 11.47 15.02 1.33
C THR A 138 11.63 16.53 1.44
N TRP A 139 12.07 17.02 2.59
CA TRP A 139 12.34 18.44 2.85
C TRP A 139 13.42 19.01 1.92
N LEU A 140 14.60 18.39 1.90
CA LEU A 140 15.76 18.87 1.14
C LEU A 140 15.54 18.80 -0.37
N THR A 141 14.71 17.87 -0.84
CA THR A 141 14.32 17.78 -2.25
C THR A 141 13.10 18.65 -2.60
N ASN A 142 12.48 19.28 -1.61
CA ASN A 142 11.24 20.04 -1.72
C ASN A 142 10.14 19.28 -2.49
N SER A 143 10.02 17.99 -2.22
CA SER A 143 9.25 17.06 -3.04
C SER A 143 7.84 16.79 -2.50
N ALA A 144 7.47 17.34 -1.35
CA ALA A 144 6.14 17.17 -0.74
C ALA A 144 4.98 17.56 -1.69
N ILE A 145 5.07 18.74 -2.32
CA ILE A 145 4.01 19.24 -3.21
C ILE A 145 3.96 18.47 -4.53
N SER A 146 5.12 18.16 -5.11
CA SER A 146 5.17 17.33 -6.32
C SER A 146 4.65 15.92 -6.06
N GLY A 147 4.95 15.33 -4.90
CA GLY A 147 4.40 14.05 -4.47
C GLY A 147 2.89 14.12 -4.28
N ALA A 148 2.36 15.19 -3.69
CA ALA A 148 0.92 15.41 -3.53
C ALA A 148 0.16 15.42 -4.86
N ARG A 149 0.74 15.95 -5.93
CA ARG A 149 0.09 15.98 -7.26
C ARG A 149 -0.20 14.59 -7.81
N LEU A 150 0.53 13.54 -7.40
CA LEU A 150 0.23 12.16 -7.78
C LEU A 150 -1.22 11.77 -7.43
N TYR A 151 -1.71 12.19 -6.26
CA TYR A 151 -3.10 11.94 -5.84
C TYR A 151 -4.11 12.62 -6.74
N ARG A 152 -3.78 13.80 -7.27
CA ARG A 152 -4.63 14.53 -8.22
C ARG A 152 -4.67 13.86 -9.58
N GLU A 153 -3.53 13.37 -10.06
CA GLU A 153 -3.42 12.75 -11.38
C GLU A 153 -4.03 11.36 -11.43
N ASN A 154 -4.00 10.61 -10.33
CA ASN A 154 -4.58 9.28 -10.30
C ASN A 154 -6.11 9.31 -10.45
N LYS A 155 -6.61 8.58 -11.46
CA LYS A 155 -8.05 8.36 -11.71
C LYS A 155 -8.46 6.91 -11.47
N LEU A 156 -7.54 6.06 -11.03
CA LEU A 156 -7.78 4.65 -10.77
C LEU A 156 -8.27 4.44 -9.33
N PRO A 157 -9.11 3.41 -9.11
CA PRO A 157 -9.48 3.01 -7.76
C PRO A 157 -8.25 2.48 -6.99
N PHE A 158 -8.17 2.75 -5.69
CA PHE A 158 -7.04 2.32 -4.85
C PHE A 158 -7.02 0.83 -4.54
N PHE A 159 -8.19 0.19 -4.41
CA PHE A 159 -8.29 -1.18 -3.89
C PHE A 159 -9.08 -2.12 -4.81
N ALA A 160 -9.69 -1.62 -5.88
CA ALA A 160 -10.51 -2.46 -6.74
C ALA A 160 -9.64 -3.23 -7.76
N PRO A 161 -9.96 -4.51 -8.04
CA PRO A 161 -9.26 -5.30 -9.04
C PRO A 161 -9.12 -4.58 -10.39
N MET A 162 -7.89 -4.50 -10.89
CA MET A 162 -7.57 -3.82 -12.15
C MET A 162 -7.59 -4.73 -13.39
N GLY A 163 -7.79 -6.04 -13.19
CA GLY A 163 -7.82 -7.01 -14.30
C GLY A 163 -6.44 -7.47 -14.76
N VAL A 164 -5.47 -7.58 -13.85
CA VAL A 164 -4.14 -8.12 -14.11
C VAL A 164 -4.23 -9.58 -14.56
N LYS A 165 -3.58 -9.92 -15.68
CA LYS A 165 -3.58 -11.27 -16.26
C LYS A 165 -2.23 -11.98 -16.20
N VAL A 166 -1.13 -11.26 -15.97
CA VAL A 166 0.19 -11.90 -15.76
C VAL A 166 0.22 -12.64 -14.42
N PRO A 167 1.20 -13.53 -14.19
CA PRO A 167 1.38 -14.16 -12.88
C PRO A 167 1.53 -13.13 -11.75
N VAL A 168 0.81 -13.33 -10.64
CA VAL A 168 0.82 -12.42 -9.49
C VAL A 168 1.26 -13.15 -8.22
N ALA A 169 2.08 -12.50 -7.41
CA ALA A 169 2.39 -12.91 -6.06
C ALA A 169 1.97 -11.84 -5.04
N ILE A 170 1.49 -12.26 -3.88
CA ILE A 170 1.02 -11.36 -2.82
C ILE A 170 1.69 -11.68 -1.49
N THR A 171 1.93 -10.64 -0.69
CA THR A 171 2.25 -10.78 0.73
C THR A 171 1.37 -9.84 1.55
N ALA A 172 0.46 -10.41 2.34
CA ALA A 172 -0.52 -9.71 3.16
C ALA A 172 0.03 -9.47 4.57
N PHE A 173 0.43 -8.23 4.84
CA PHE A 173 0.94 -7.77 6.13
C PHE A 173 -0.21 -7.45 7.11
N PRO A 174 -0.08 -7.80 8.40
CA PRO A 174 -1.18 -7.69 9.35
C PRO A 174 -1.56 -6.26 9.71
N ASP A 175 -0.68 -5.28 9.59
CA ASP A 175 -0.96 -3.87 9.94
C ASP A 175 -1.05 -2.92 8.73
N GLU A 176 -1.08 -3.46 7.50
CA GLU A 176 -1.42 -2.72 6.28
C GLU A 176 -2.82 -2.08 6.37
N LEU A 177 -3.17 -1.12 5.50
CA LEU A 177 -4.48 -0.46 5.40
C LEU A 177 -5.65 -1.46 5.46
N TYR A 178 -5.45 -2.64 4.89
CA TYR A 178 -6.14 -3.86 5.28
C TYR A 178 -5.23 -5.06 4.99
N GLN A 179 -5.39 -6.14 5.75
CA GLN A 179 -4.73 -7.39 5.42
C GLN A 179 -5.59 -8.07 4.37
N CYS A 180 -5.11 -8.17 3.13
CA CYS A 180 -5.87 -8.77 2.03
C CYS A 180 -6.19 -10.23 2.33
N PRO A 181 -7.47 -10.63 2.43
CA PRO A 181 -7.84 -12.04 2.56
C PRO A 181 -7.41 -12.84 1.32
N GLN A 182 -7.06 -14.11 1.52
CA GLN A 182 -6.67 -14.99 0.40
C GLN A 182 -7.81 -15.17 -0.61
N SER A 183 -9.04 -15.31 -0.14
CA SER A 183 -10.23 -15.43 -0.99
C SER A 183 -10.41 -14.24 -1.92
N TRP A 184 -10.12 -13.03 -1.44
CA TRP A 184 -10.19 -11.81 -2.25
C TRP A 184 -9.07 -11.77 -3.29
N ALA A 185 -7.85 -12.15 -2.90
CA ALA A 185 -6.72 -12.26 -3.82
C ALA A 185 -6.98 -13.27 -4.95
N GLU A 186 -7.48 -14.46 -4.63
CA GLU A 186 -7.79 -15.50 -5.63
C GLU A 186 -8.88 -15.05 -6.61
N ARG A 187 -9.88 -14.30 -6.14
CA ARG A 187 -10.92 -13.71 -7.00
C ARG A 187 -10.38 -12.59 -7.89
N ALA A 188 -9.47 -11.77 -7.37
CA ALA A 188 -8.93 -10.61 -8.08
C ALA A 188 -7.88 -10.98 -9.14
N TYR A 189 -7.10 -12.04 -8.90
CA TYR A 189 -5.96 -12.42 -9.73
C TYR A 189 -6.08 -13.87 -10.23
N PRO A 190 -6.58 -14.08 -11.46
CA PRO A 190 -6.77 -15.43 -12.02
C PRO A 190 -5.49 -16.27 -12.11
N ASN A 191 -4.32 -15.60 -12.17
CA ASN A 191 -3.01 -16.23 -12.22
C ASN A 191 -2.20 -15.95 -10.94
N LEU A 192 -2.84 -16.07 -9.77
CA LEU A 192 -2.16 -15.99 -8.47
C LEU A 192 -1.23 -17.18 -8.27
N ILE A 193 0.07 -16.96 -8.41
CA ILE A 193 1.09 -18.02 -8.28
C ILE A 193 1.61 -18.18 -6.86
N HIS A 194 1.39 -17.18 -6.01
CA HIS A 194 1.85 -17.20 -4.64
C HIS A 194 1.05 -16.24 -3.76
N TYR A 195 0.58 -16.72 -2.61
CA TYR A 195 -0.02 -15.89 -1.56
C TYR A 195 0.69 -16.18 -0.25
N ASN A 196 1.04 -15.13 0.48
CA ASN A 196 1.59 -15.25 1.82
C ASN A 196 0.82 -14.35 2.77
N GLN A 197 0.47 -14.90 3.92
CA GLN A 197 0.12 -14.12 5.09
C GLN A 197 1.31 -14.16 6.06
N VAL A 198 1.66 -13.02 6.65
CA VAL A 198 2.79 -12.91 7.58
C VAL A 198 2.32 -12.43 8.95
N GLU A 199 3.12 -12.71 9.97
CA GLU A 199 2.79 -12.48 11.38
C GLU A 199 3.11 -11.06 11.87
N LYS A 200 3.94 -10.30 11.13
CA LYS A 200 4.39 -8.96 11.53
C LYS A 200 4.60 -8.04 10.33
N GLY A 201 4.41 -6.75 10.57
CA GLY A 201 4.67 -5.63 9.65
C GLY A 201 3.37 -4.97 9.19
N GLY A 202 3.50 -3.73 8.73
CA GLY A 202 2.40 -2.91 8.23
C GLY A 202 2.63 -2.38 6.83
N HIS A 203 2.26 -1.11 6.66
CA HIS A 203 2.23 -0.42 5.37
C HIS A 203 3.62 -0.28 4.73
N PHE A 204 4.65 -0.05 5.55
CA PHE A 204 6.03 0.14 5.08
C PHE A 204 6.79 -1.19 5.09
N ALA A 205 6.24 -2.23 4.48
CA ALA A 205 6.73 -3.60 4.52
C ALA A 205 8.26 -3.76 4.31
N ALA A 206 8.81 -3.06 3.31
CA ALA A 206 10.24 -3.12 2.99
C ALA A 206 11.12 -2.44 4.05
N TRP A 207 10.57 -1.44 4.73
CA TRP A 207 11.24 -0.62 5.71
C TRP A 207 11.15 -1.26 7.10
N GLU A 208 9.95 -1.67 7.50
CA GLU A 208 9.66 -2.31 8.79
C GLU A 208 10.24 -3.73 8.88
N GLN A 209 10.01 -4.54 7.84
CA GLN A 209 10.30 -5.98 7.86
C GLN A 209 11.09 -6.43 6.62
N PRO A 210 12.28 -5.84 6.35
CA PRO A 210 13.05 -6.11 5.13
C PRO A 210 13.38 -7.59 4.95
N ALA A 211 13.67 -8.31 6.05
CA ALA A 211 13.97 -9.74 6.02
C ALA A 211 12.75 -10.58 5.61
N ILE A 212 11.56 -10.27 6.16
CA ILE A 212 10.31 -10.94 5.81
C ILE A 212 10.01 -10.68 4.34
N LEU A 213 9.95 -9.42 3.90
CA LEU A 213 9.63 -9.10 2.51
C LEU A 213 10.61 -9.77 1.55
N THR A 214 11.92 -9.69 1.82
CA THR A 214 12.96 -10.34 1.00
C THR A 214 12.76 -11.86 0.89
N GLN A 215 12.45 -12.53 2.00
CA GLN A 215 12.19 -13.96 2.01
C GLN A 215 10.96 -14.32 1.16
N LYS A 216 9.88 -13.54 1.28
CA LYS A 216 8.65 -13.78 0.52
C LYS A 216 8.81 -13.49 -0.96
N LEU A 217 9.56 -12.45 -1.34
CA LEU A 217 9.92 -12.20 -2.75
C LEU A 217 10.76 -13.33 -3.35
N ARG A 218 11.74 -13.85 -2.60
CA ARG A 218 12.56 -14.98 -3.03
C ARG A 218 11.73 -16.26 -3.20
N ALA A 219 10.74 -16.48 -2.34
CA ALA A 219 9.83 -17.61 -2.45
C ALA A 219 8.90 -17.46 -3.66
N ALA A 220 8.25 -16.29 -3.78
CA ALA A 220 7.33 -15.95 -4.86
C ALA A 220 7.91 -16.16 -6.26
N PHE A 221 9.13 -15.67 -6.47
CA PHE A 221 9.75 -15.69 -7.80
C PHE A 221 10.66 -16.90 -8.04
N ARG A 222 10.69 -17.87 -7.13
CA ARG A 222 11.59 -19.04 -7.25
C ARG A 222 11.33 -19.84 -8.52
N SER A 223 10.06 -20.01 -8.91
CA SER A 223 9.66 -20.76 -10.11
C SER A 223 9.89 -20.01 -11.42
N LEU A 224 10.24 -18.72 -11.36
CA LEU A 224 10.37 -17.84 -12.54
C LEU A 224 11.82 -17.55 -12.93
N ARG A 225 12.78 -18.00 -12.13
CA ARG A 225 14.22 -17.82 -12.36
C ARG A 225 14.74 -18.86 -13.33
#